data_AF-A0A1Y3BLA7-F1
#
_entry.id   AF-A0A1Y3BLA7-F1
#
_cell.length_a   1.000
_cell.length_b   1.000
_cell.length_c   1.000
_cell.angle_alpha   90.00
_cell.angle_beta   90.00
_cell.angle_gamma   90.00
#
_symmetry.space_group_name_H-M   'P 1'
#
loop_
_entity.id
_entity.type
_entity.pdbx_description
1 polymer ?
#
loop_
_entity_poly.entity_id
_entity_poly.type
_entity_poly.pdbx_seq_one_letter_code
_entity_poly.pdbx_strand_id
1 'polypeptide(L)'
;MTVESSLLEPDLYSVKGIAILDNDGNRIFAKYYNETFSSVKDQKAFERNLFNKTHRANGEVIMLDGFTCIYRNSVDLFFYIMGNSNENG
;
A
#
# COMPACT_ATOMS: atom_id res chain seq x y z
N MET A 1 32.14 -2.39 19.14
CA MET A 1 30.84 -2.95 19.57
C MET A 1 29.88 -2.68 18.42
N THR A 2 29.76 -3.65 17.52
CA THR A 2 28.97 -3.57 16.30
C THR A 2 27.50 -3.50 16.68
N VAL A 3 26.82 -2.43 16.29
CA VAL A 3 25.36 -2.38 16.31
C VAL A 3 24.89 -3.30 15.18
N GLU A 4 24.52 -4.53 15.51
CA GLU A 4 23.68 -5.34 14.62
C GLU A 4 22.33 -4.62 14.53
N SER A 5 22.13 -3.90 13.42
CA SER A 5 20.81 -3.50 12.97
C SER A 5 20.04 -4.80 12.70
N SER A 6 19.28 -5.21 13.70
CA SER A 6 18.36 -6.33 13.61
C SER A 6 17.31 -5.96 12.56
N LEU A 7 17.55 -6.42 11.33
CA LEU A 7 16.53 -6.52 10.30
C LEU A 7 15.48 -7.48 10.85
N LEU A 8 14.50 -6.94 11.59
CA LEU A 8 13.35 -7.70 12.05
C LEU A 8 12.69 -8.30 10.82
N GLU A 9 12.51 -9.62 10.82
CA GLU A 9 11.71 -10.28 9.80
C GLU A 9 10.34 -9.57 9.75
N PRO A 10 9.84 -9.22 8.55
CA PRO A 10 8.58 -8.50 8.43
C PRO A 10 7.48 -9.33 9.10
N ASP A 11 6.90 -8.76 10.16
CA ASP A 11 5.78 -9.37 10.85
C ASP A 11 4.47 -8.98 10.13
N LEU A 12 3.36 -9.61 10.50
CA LEU A 12 2.06 -9.26 9.93
C LEU A 12 1.67 -7.79 10.21
N TYR A 13 2.32 -7.10 11.16
CA TYR A 13 2.07 -5.70 11.53
C TYR A 13 2.81 -4.70 10.62
N SER A 14 3.75 -5.17 9.78
CA SER A 14 4.35 -4.40 8.69
C SER A 14 3.30 -3.86 7.72
N VAL A 15 2.32 -4.71 7.38
CA VAL A 15 1.26 -4.37 6.44
C VAL A 15 0.20 -3.51 7.12
N LYS A 16 0.11 -2.25 6.69
CA LYS A 16 -0.91 -1.29 7.16
C LYS A 16 -2.23 -1.46 6.42
N GLY A 17 -2.19 -1.94 5.19
CA GLY A 17 -3.41 -2.21 4.44
C GLY A 17 -3.17 -3.01 3.16
N ILE A 18 -4.25 -3.60 2.66
CA ILE A 18 -4.33 -4.28 1.38
C ILE A 18 -5.54 -3.72 0.64
N ALA A 19 -5.36 -3.39 -0.64
CA ALA A 19 -6.46 -2.98 -1.51
C ALA A 19 -6.38 -3.73 -2.85
N ILE A 20 -7.54 -4.07 -3.40
CA ILE A 20 -7.70 -4.63 -4.73
C ILE A 20 -8.71 -3.74 -5.45
N LEU A 21 -8.27 -3.16 -6.56
CA LEU A 21 -9.08 -2.28 -7.39
C LEU A 21 -9.31 -2.92 -8.77
N ASP A 22 -10.42 -2.58 -9.39
CA ASP A 22 -10.67 -2.89 -10.81
C ASP A 22 -9.91 -1.95 -11.75
N ASN A 23 -10.08 -2.15 -13.06
CA ASN A 23 -9.46 -1.35 -14.10
C ASN A 23 -9.97 0.10 -14.18
N ASP A 24 -11.07 0.43 -13.51
CA ASP A 24 -11.62 1.79 -13.42
C ASP A 24 -11.23 2.48 -12.10
N GLY A 25 -10.49 1.79 -11.23
CA GLY A 25 -10.07 2.29 -9.92
C GLY A 25 -11.12 2.14 -8.83
N ASN A 26 -12.19 1.36 -9.04
CA ASN A 26 -13.17 1.05 -8.01
C ASN A 26 -12.67 -0.05 -7.08
N ARG A 27 -12.99 0.09 -5.80
CA ARG A 27 -12.65 -0.89 -4.78
C ARG A 27 -13.44 -2.19 -4.96
N ILE A 28 -12.74 -3.27 -5.25
CA ILE A 28 -13.25 -4.65 -5.13
C ILE A 28 -13.11 -5.12 -3.68
N PHE A 29 -11.93 -4.89 -3.10
CA PHE A 29 -11.63 -5.25 -1.72
C PHE A 29 -10.68 -4.23 -1.09
N ALA A 30 -10.90 -3.92 0.18
CA ALA A 30 -9.90 -3.21 0.97
C ALA A 30 -9.98 -3.64 2.43
N LYS A 31 -8.82 -3.84 3.04
CA LYS A 31 -8.69 -4.10 4.47
C LYS A 31 -7.51 -3.31 5.02
N TYR A 32 -7.79 -2.48 6.01
CA TYR A 32 -6.81 -1.67 6.71
C TYR A 32 -6.67 -2.21 8.13
N TYR A 33 -5.44 -2.48 8.55
CA TYR A 33 -5.15 -3.16 9.82
C TYR A 33 -4.84 -2.19 10.96
N ASN A 34 -4.72 -0.90 10.64
CA ASN A 34 -4.47 0.15 11.62
C ASN A 34 -5.51 1.28 11.46
N GLU A 35 -5.69 2.08 12.50
CA GLU A 35 -6.61 3.24 12.52
C GLU A 35 -6.09 4.43 11.69
N THR A 36 -5.15 4.22 10.77
CA THR A 36 -4.52 5.31 10.01
C THR A 36 -5.50 6.02 9.07
N PHE A 37 -6.57 5.33 8.66
CA PHE A 37 -7.66 5.95 7.91
C PHE A 37 -8.91 6.02 8.80
N SER A 38 -9.20 7.21 9.31
CA SER A 38 -10.30 7.48 10.26
C SER A 38 -11.69 7.29 9.66
N SER A 39 -11.82 7.35 8.33
CA SER A 39 -13.10 7.19 7.64
C SER A 39 -12.99 6.44 6.31
N VAL A 40 -14.09 5.82 5.87
CA VAL A 40 -14.21 5.20 4.55
C VAL A 40 -13.97 6.22 3.43
N LYS A 41 -14.30 7.50 3.66
CA LYS A 41 -14.06 8.58 2.71
C LYS A 41 -12.56 8.79 2.48
N ASP A 42 -11.77 8.77 3.55
CA ASP A 42 -10.32 8.95 3.48
C ASP A 42 -9.65 7.75 2.80
N GLN A 43 -10.12 6.53 3.11
CA GLN A 43 -9.66 5.32 2.41
C GLN A 43 -9.90 5.41 0.89
N LYS A 44 -11.11 5.79 0.46
CA LYS A 44 -11.43 5.94 -0.96
C LYS A 44 -10.64 7.07 -1.63
N ALA A 45 -10.38 8.16 -0.92
CA ALA A 45 -9.55 9.25 -1.42
C ALA A 45 -8.11 8.77 -1.67
N PHE A 46 -7.55 8.03 -0.72
CA PHE A 46 -6.23 7.40 -0.85
C PHE A 46 -6.18 6.40 -2.00
N GLU A 47 -7.13 5.47 -2.10
CA GLU A 47 -7.21 4.48 -3.19
C GLU A 47 -7.26 5.14 -4.56
N ARG A 48 -8.06 6.21 -4.70
CA ARG A 48 -8.15 6.95 -5.95
C ARG A 48 -6.82 7.62 -6.31
N ASN A 49 -6.13 8.20 -5.34
CA ASN A 49 -4.82 8.79 -5.56
C ASN A 49 -3.78 7.73 -5.93
N LEU A 50 -3.82 6.57 -5.28
CA LEU A 50 -2.95 5.44 -5.55
C LEU A 50 -3.14 4.98 -6.99
N PHE A 51 -4.38 4.65 -7.37
CA PHE A 51 -4.75 4.23 -8.72
C PHE A 51 -4.33 5.25 -9.79
N ASN A 52 -4.62 6.54 -9.57
CA ASN A 52 -4.25 7.59 -10.53
C ASN A 52 -2.74 7.63 -10.80
N LYS A 53 -1.90 7.33 -9.81
CA LYS A 53 -0.45 7.34 -9.94
C LYS A 53 0.12 6.02 -10.47
N THR A 54 -0.58 4.90 -10.32
CA THR A 54 -0.05 3.56 -10.66
C THR A 54 -0.66 2.97 -11.93
N HIS A 55 -1.89 3.32 -12.33
CA HIS A 55 -2.59 2.65 -13.44
C HIS A 55 -1.90 2.78 -14.82
N ARG A 56 -1.08 3.82 -15.01
CA ARG A 56 -0.26 4.04 -16.23
C ARG A 56 1.22 3.85 -16.01
N ALA A 57 1.63 3.55 -14.77
CA ALA A 57 3.02 3.40 -14.42
C ALA A 57 3.45 1.93 -14.58
N ASN A 58 4.61 1.72 -15.20
CA ASN A 58 5.25 0.41 -15.27
C ASN A 58 6.21 0.28 -14.09
N GLY A 59 5.66 0.23 -12.88
CA GLY A 59 6.44 0.09 -11.64
C GLY A 59 5.84 -0.95 -10.71
N GLU A 60 6.59 -1.30 -9.68
CA GLU A 60 6.18 -2.26 -8.65
C GLU A 60 6.06 -1.63 -7.27
N VAL A 61 6.62 -0.43 -7.07
CA VAL A 61 6.65 0.27 -5.77
C VAL A 61 6.40 1.77 -5.98
N ILE A 62 5.65 2.38 -5.05
CA ILE A 62 5.44 3.83 -4.98
C ILE A 62 5.38 4.29 -3.52
N MET A 63 5.90 5.47 -3.23
CA MET A 63 5.68 6.14 -1.95
C MET A 63 4.52 7.13 -2.07
N LEU A 64 3.53 7.01 -1.19
CA LEU A 64 2.35 7.87 -1.18
C LEU A 64 1.90 8.14 0.27
N ASP A 65 1.72 9.41 0.62
CA ASP A 65 1.21 9.86 1.94
C ASP A 65 1.93 9.22 3.15
N GLY A 66 3.25 9.03 3.03
CA GLY A 66 4.07 8.41 4.08
C GLY A 66 4.00 6.88 4.14
N PHE A 67 3.38 6.23 3.16
CA PHE A 67 3.37 4.78 2.99
C PHE A 67 4.24 4.33 1.84
N THR A 68 4.91 3.20 2.02
CA THR A 68 5.50 2.43 0.94
C THR A 68 4.44 1.48 0.41
N CYS A 69 4.00 1.68 -0.84
CA CYS A 69 2.99 0.86 -1.49
C CYS A 69 3.65 -0.01 -2.55
N ILE A 70 3.56 -1.32 -2.38
CA ILE A 70 3.92 -2.29 -3.40
C ILE A 70 2.67 -2.61 -4.20
N TYR A 71 2.78 -2.64 -5.52
CA TYR A 71 1.66 -2.90 -6.39
C TYR A 71 2.03 -3.79 -7.57
N ARG A 72 1.03 -4.54 -8.03
CA ARG A 72 1.12 -5.34 -9.24
C ARG A 72 -0.23 -5.31 -9.94
N ASN A 73 -0.22 -5.14 -11.24
CA ASN A 73 -1.41 -5.25 -12.08
C ASN A 73 -1.43 -6.60 -12.81
N SER A 74 -2.61 -7.17 -12.96
CA SER A 74 -2.86 -8.38 -13.76
C SER A 74 -4.16 -8.22 -14.50
N VAL A 75 -4.09 -8.15 -15.82
CA VAL A 75 -5.25 -7.89 -16.70
C VAL A 75 -6.02 -6.67 -16.20
N ASP A 76 -7.21 -6.87 -15.62
CA ASP A 76 -8.12 -5.81 -15.17
C ASP A 76 -8.11 -5.59 -13.64
N LEU A 77 -7.14 -6.19 -12.94
CA LEU A 77 -7.03 -6.13 -11.49
C LEU A 77 -5.74 -5.46 -11.04
N PHE A 78 -5.86 -4.58 -10.06
CA PHE A 78 -4.74 -3.90 -9.42
C PHE A 78 -4.65 -4.31 -7.95
N PHE A 79 -3.52 -4.92 -7.58
CA PHE A 79 -3.24 -5.38 -6.23
C PHE A 79 -2.30 -4.40 -5.55
N TYR A 80 -2.65 -3.97 -4.34
CA TYR A 80 -1.88 -3.02 -3.54
C TYR A 80 -1.64 -3.56 -2.14
N ILE A 81 -0.40 -3.45 -1.68
CA ILE A 81 0.01 -3.72 -0.31
C ILE A 81 0.69 -2.45 0.21
N MET A 82 0.20 -1.94 1.33
CA MET A 82 0.70 -0.72 1.97
C MET A 82 1.47 -1.08 3.23
N GLY A 83 2.71 -0.63 3.32
CA GLY A 83 3.57 -0.72 4.51
C GLY A 83 4.05 0.66 4.97
N ASN A 84 4.72 0.71 6.11
CA ASN A 84 5.28 1.97 6.60
C ASN A 84 6.57 2.33 5.83
N SER A 85 6.84 3.62 5.64
CA SER A 85 8.09 4.10 5.03
C SER A 85 9.33 3.79 5.88
N ASN A 86 9.13 3.56 7.18
CA ASN A 86 10.19 3.42 8.17
C ASN A 86 10.67 1.98 8.41
N GLU A 87 10.25 1.01 7.58
CA GLU A 87 10.68 -0.40 7.70
C GLU A 87 11.99 -0.72 6.95
N ASN A 88 12.58 0.25 6.25
CA ASN A 88 13.90 0.13 5.61
C ASN A 88 14.97 0.87 6.44
N GLY A 89 15.11 0.49 7.72
CA GLY A 89 16.14 1.00 8.64
C GLY A 89 17.04 -0.11 9.14
#